data_AF-A0A952LVK8-F1
#
_entry.id   AF-A0A952LVK8-F1
#
_cell.length_a   1.000
_cell.length_b   1.000
_cell.length_c   1.000
_cell.angle_alpha   90.00
_cell.angle_beta   90.00
_cell.angle_gamma   90.00
#
_symmetry.space_group_name_H-M   'P 1'
#
loop_
_entity.id
_entity.type
_entity.pdbx_description
1 polymer ?
#
loop_
_entity_poly.entity_id
_entity_poly.type
_entity_poly.pdbx_seq_one_letter_code
_entity_poly.pdbx_strand_id
1 'polypeptide(L)'
;MHLTPTSALGRGHSISPKASTPSAPVPDTIANQPLRFGCRVMAVYAPKDLSQTEQQEMIQTNRDLLLDGEHSLASQSKPKKQVKNGFTWIQTQFTPREKDTWLHGHEEGYGFLGFNKHNMLGPFKQGKTAHEDISDYRKMMGKVLHTNPLIGHVRHATRENGMFMPMQEQMAAHPYIYKNWAFMHNGAIISSGKKVPEIANDLKQHEKRLGLQVEGATDSERGFHYIVGNILEKTGSLDSKKISLDILKKHFKDAVDQLIMHSKPHTEIGIMVMTDGNVMLVHSDERNNAYLGIKTLQSGRQVPIIASEPALLTQGENSLRWSKTPLTKHVVHTIRWDDATRQVLLNEKPVSNAADVPVSLPVAPAKTTVAVAG
;
A
#
# COMPACT_ATOMS: atom_id res chain seq x y z
N MET A 1 -81.96 -34.99 6.32
CA MET A 1 -82.48 -34.17 7.43
C MET A 1 -81.28 -33.86 8.33
N HIS A 2 -80.84 -32.61 8.48
CA HIS A 2 -81.35 -31.62 9.46
C HIS A 2 -81.10 -32.09 10.91
N LEU A 3 -80.42 -31.38 11.83
CA LEU A 3 -79.92 -29.98 11.86
C LEU A 3 -78.68 -29.84 12.80
N THR A 4 -77.87 -28.79 12.58
CA THR A 4 -76.93 -28.13 13.54
C THR A 4 -77.69 -27.29 14.59
N PRO A 5 -77.12 -26.76 15.73
CA PRO A 5 -75.77 -26.19 15.96
C PRO A 5 -75.13 -26.64 17.32
N THR A 6 -74.21 -25.97 18.07
CA THR A 6 -73.68 -24.57 18.10
C THR A 6 -72.29 -24.43 18.77
N SER A 7 -71.49 -23.48 18.27
CA SER A 7 -70.45 -22.62 18.92
C SER A 7 -69.68 -23.01 20.21
N ALA A 8 -68.35 -22.84 20.16
CA ALA A 8 -67.58 -22.02 21.13
C ALA A 8 -66.20 -21.56 20.58
N LEU A 9 -65.76 -20.37 20.99
CA LEU A 9 -64.58 -19.61 20.51
C LEU A 9 -63.21 -20.13 21.02
N GLY A 10 -62.13 -19.88 20.27
CA GLY A 10 -60.75 -20.26 20.67
C GLY A 10 -59.60 -19.49 19.99
N ARG A 11 -59.46 -18.18 20.28
CA ARG A 11 -58.28 -17.29 20.15
C ARG A 11 -57.15 -17.64 19.15
N GLY A 12 -56.99 -16.81 18.12
CA GLY A 12 -55.76 -16.78 17.30
C GLY A 12 -54.58 -16.09 18.00
N HIS A 13 -53.35 -16.54 17.73
CA HIS A 13 -52.13 -15.90 18.22
C HIS A 13 -51.71 -14.72 17.34
N SER A 14 -51.57 -13.54 17.96
CA SER A 14 -50.89 -12.39 17.36
C SER A 14 -49.38 -12.62 17.37
N ILE A 15 -48.77 -12.64 16.18
CA ILE A 15 -47.30 -12.60 16.04
C ILE A 15 -46.91 -11.13 15.93
N SER A 16 -46.45 -10.54 17.03
CA SER A 16 -45.85 -9.20 17.00
C SER A 16 -44.49 -9.25 16.29
N PRO A 17 -44.17 -8.29 15.40
CA PRO A 17 -42.85 -8.22 14.80
C PRO A 17 -41.80 -7.95 15.89
N LYS A 18 -40.73 -8.75 15.92
CA LYS A 18 -39.57 -8.48 16.78
C LYS A 18 -38.99 -7.13 16.38
N ALA A 19 -38.95 -6.20 17.34
CA ALA A 19 -38.23 -4.93 17.17
C ALA A 19 -36.77 -5.23 16.79
N SER A 20 -36.30 -4.63 15.70
CA SER A 20 -34.89 -4.70 15.31
C SER A 20 -34.07 -3.97 16.37
N THR A 21 -33.24 -4.71 17.10
CA THR A 21 -32.25 -4.13 18.00
C THR A 21 -31.38 -3.16 17.20
N PRO A 22 -31.22 -1.89 17.66
CA PRO A 22 -30.35 -0.96 16.98
C PRO A 22 -28.93 -1.52 16.99
N SER A 23 -28.32 -1.59 15.80
CA SER A 23 -26.92 -1.96 15.64
C SER A 23 -26.06 -0.99 16.46
N ALA A 24 -25.21 -1.52 17.34
CA ALA A 24 -24.27 -0.69 18.10
C ALA A 24 -23.41 0.17 17.15
N PRO A 25 -23.18 1.46 17.49
CA PRO A 25 -22.37 2.33 16.64
C PRO A 25 -20.95 1.77 16.48
N VAL A 26 -20.46 1.81 15.24
CA VAL A 26 -19.08 1.43 14.90
C VAL A 26 -18.13 2.43 15.58
N PRO A 27 -17.07 1.98 16.27
CA PRO A 27 -16.20 2.89 17.00
C PRO A 27 -15.36 3.78 16.07
N ASP A 28 -15.45 5.11 16.23
CA ASP A 28 -14.79 6.22 15.48
C ASP A 28 -13.24 6.26 15.54
N THR A 29 -12.60 5.12 15.78
CA THR A 29 -11.20 5.01 16.20
C THR A 29 -10.18 5.06 15.06
N ILE A 30 -10.58 4.77 13.82
CA ILE A 30 -9.70 4.84 12.64
C ILE A 30 -9.74 6.23 11.98
N ALA A 31 -10.90 6.90 11.98
CA ALA A 31 -11.08 8.18 11.28
C ALA A 31 -10.36 9.37 11.92
N ASN A 32 -10.02 9.28 13.21
CA ASN A 32 -9.51 10.40 14.02
C ASN A 32 -8.01 10.35 14.35
N GLN A 33 -7.26 9.35 13.85
CA GLN A 33 -5.80 9.45 13.94
C GLN A 33 -5.29 10.48 12.93
N PRO A 34 -4.46 11.47 13.34
CA PRO A 34 -3.94 12.46 12.40
C PRO A 34 -3.11 11.75 11.33
N LEU A 35 -3.59 11.83 10.09
CA LEU A 35 -2.94 11.28 8.90
C LEU A 35 -1.50 11.80 8.84
N ARG A 36 -0.53 10.96 9.19
CA ARG A 36 0.88 11.37 9.16
C ARG A 36 1.31 11.55 7.71
N PHE A 37 1.89 12.71 7.45
CA PHE A 37 2.38 13.10 6.13
C PHE A 37 3.64 12.28 5.81
N GLY A 38 3.75 11.83 4.56
CA GLY A 38 4.76 10.88 4.10
C GLY A 38 4.42 10.43 2.69
N CYS A 39 5.19 9.54 2.08
CA CYS A 39 4.84 8.98 0.78
C CYS A 39 3.63 8.04 0.90
N ARG A 40 3.17 7.46 -0.22
CA ARG A 40 2.16 6.38 -0.20
C ARG A 40 2.60 5.20 -1.04
N VAL A 41 2.47 4.01 -0.47
CA VAL A 41 2.76 2.72 -1.11
C VAL A 41 1.47 1.98 -1.38
N MET A 42 1.43 1.27 -2.51
CA MET A 42 0.43 0.26 -2.78
C MET A 42 1.05 -0.92 -3.53
N ALA A 43 0.81 -2.14 -3.06
CA ALA A 43 1.41 -3.34 -3.60
C ALA A 43 0.35 -4.45 -3.65
N VAL A 44 0.12 -5.02 -4.83
CA VAL A 44 -0.87 -6.06 -5.09
C VAL A 44 -0.12 -7.33 -5.42
N TYR A 45 -0.40 -8.41 -4.69
CA TYR A 45 0.19 -9.72 -4.96
C TYR A 45 -0.92 -10.68 -5.40
N ALA A 46 -1.15 -10.80 -6.71
CA ALA A 46 -1.99 -11.84 -7.28
C ALA A 46 -1.16 -12.93 -7.97
N PRO A 47 -1.68 -14.16 -8.09
CA PRO A 47 -1.00 -15.25 -8.80
C PRO A 47 -0.80 -14.97 -10.29
N LYS A 48 0.14 -15.67 -10.91
CA LYS A 48 0.44 -15.57 -12.35
C LYS A 48 -0.46 -16.45 -13.23
N ASP A 49 -1.30 -17.29 -12.64
CA ASP A 49 -2.14 -18.31 -13.28
C ASP A 49 -3.65 -17.99 -13.22
N LEU A 50 -4.00 -16.71 -13.09
CA LEU A 50 -5.39 -16.26 -13.15
C LEU A 50 -6.07 -16.69 -14.45
N SER A 51 -7.33 -17.12 -14.36
CA SER A 51 -8.22 -17.26 -15.50
C SER A 51 -8.49 -15.90 -16.17
N GLN A 52 -9.00 -15.90 -17.40
CA GLN A 52 -9.31 -14.67 -18.12
C GLN A 52 -10.27 -13.75 -17.35
N THR A 53 -11.30 -14.31 -16.72
CA THR A 53 -12.26 -13.56 -15.88
C THR A 53 -11.59 -12.96 -14.65
N GLU A 54 -10.81 -13.75 -13.91
CA GLU A 54 -10.03 -13.27 -12.76
C GLU A 54 -9.02 -12.18 -13.17
N GLN A 55 -8.42 -12.27 -14.37
CA GLN A 55 -7.51 -11.25 -14.87
C GLN A 55 -8.23 -9.94 -15.19
N GLN A 56 -9.45 -9.97 -15.75
CA GLN A 56 -10.25 -8.75 -15.96
C GLN A 56 -10.67 -8.12 -14.62
N GLU A 57 -11.09 -8.95 -13.65
CA GLU A 57 -11.42 -8.49 -12.29
C GLU A 57 -10.20 -7.85 -11.60
N MET A 58 -9.01 -8.42 -11.78
CA MET A 58 -7.75 -7.83 -11.27
C MET A 58 -7.34 -6.56 -12.00
N ILE A 59 -7.56 -6.44 -13.32
CA ILE A 59 -7.32 -5.20 -14.06
C ILE A 59 -8.20 -4.07 -13.51
N GLN A 60 -9.49 -4.34 -13.25
CA GLN A 60 -10.41 -3.37 -12.66
C GLN A 60 -10.01 -3.04 -11.21
N THR A 61 -9.65 -4.05 -10.40
CA THR A 61 -9.17 -3.85 -9.03
C THR A 61 -7.92 -2.97 -9.00
N ASN A 62 -6.91 -3.27 -9.82
CA ASN A 62 -5.68 -2.47 -9.95
C ASN A 62 -6.00 -1.04 -10.39
N ARG A 63 -6.97 -0.87 -11.29
CA ARG A 63 -7.41 0.44 -11.77
C ARG A 63 -8.09 1.26 -10.68
N ASP A 64 -8.98 0.66 -9.90
CA ASP A 64 -9.61 1.33 -8.76
C ASP A 64 -8.57 1.70 -7.70
N LEU A 65 -7.70 0.76 -7.32
CA LEU A 65 -6.64 0.97 -6.34
C LEU A 65 -5.64 2.07 -6.72
N LEU A 66 -5.32 2.24 -8.01
CA LEU A 66 -4.19 3.08 -8.43
C LEU A 66 -4.59 4.35 -9.20
N LEU A 67 -5.77 4.40 -9.82
CA LEU A 67 -6.20 5.48 -10.71
C LEU A 67 -7.50 6.15 -10.27
N ASP A 68 -8.59 5.38 -10.28
CA ASP A 68 -9.94 5.93 -10.40
C ASP A 68 -10.75 5.80 -9.09
N GLY A 69 -10.31 4.97 -8.13
CA GLY A 69 -10.94 4.78 -6.82
C GLY A 69 -10.84 5.97 -5.88
N GLU A 70 -11.78 6.01 -4.92
CA GLU A 70 -11.69 6.91 -3.77
C GLU A 70 -10.59 6.41 -2.84
N HIS A 71 -9.69 7.30 -2.42
CA HIS A 71 -8.41 6.92 -1.80
C HIS A 71 -7.53 5.99 -2.67
N SER A 72 -7.69 5.97 -4.00
CA SER A 72 -6.69 5.42 -4.92
C SER A 72 -5.34 6.11 -4.79
N LEU A 73 -4.24 5.45 -5.17
CA LEU A 73 -2.89 6.02 -5.12
C LEU A 73 -2.78 7.38 -5.86
N ALA A 74 -3.40 7.50 -7.04
CA ALA A 74 -3.49 8.77 -7.77
C ALA A 74 -4.27 9.84 -6.98
N SER A 75 -5.39 9.48 -6.34
CA SER A 75 -6.16 10.42 -5.52
C SER A 75 -5.41 10.85 -4.26
N GLN A 76 -4.65 9.94 -3.63
CA GLN A 76 -3.82 10.23 -2.45
C GLN A 76 -2.72 11.25 -2.77
N SER A 77 -2.25 11.33 -4.02
CA SER A 77 -1.26 12.35 -4.42
C SER A 77 -1.76 13.81 -4.37
N LYS A 78 -3.08 14.02 -4.37
CA LYS A 78 -3.66 15.37 -4.43
C LYS A 78 -3.54 16.07 -3.06
N PRO A 79 -3.23 17.38 -3.03
CA PRO A 79 -3.33 18.17 -1.80
C PRO A 79 -4.73 18.03 -1.17
N LYS A 80 -4.79 17.59 0.09
CA LYS A 80 -6.06 17.42 0.82
C LYS A 80 -6.58 18.80 1.25
N LYS A 81 -7.62 19.30 0.58
CA LYS A 81 -8.30 20.55 1.00
C LYS A 81 -8.91 20.38 2.39
N GLN A 82 -8.43 21.11 3.39
CA GLN A 82 -9.10 21.21 4.68
C GLN A 82 -10.11 22.36 4.66
N VAL A 83 -11.37 22.05 4.98
CA VAL A 83 -12.40 23.06 5.26
C VAL A 83 -12.42 23.28 6.77
N LYS A 84 -12.05 24.48 7.22
CA LYS A 84 -12.04 24.86 8.64
C LYS A 84 -12.99 26.03 8.84
N ASN A 85 -13.90 25.90 9.81
CA ASN A 85 -14.90 26.91 10.17
C ASN A 85 -15.77 27.40 8.99
N GLY A 86 -16.17 26.51 8.09
CA GLY A 86 -17.05 26.83 6.95
C GLY A 86 -16.35 27.52 5.76
N PHE A 87 -15.08 27.91 5.89
CA PHE A 87 -14.29 28.46 4.79
C PHE A 87 -13.51 27.36 4.05
N THR A 88 -13.69 27.29 2.73
CA THR A 88 -12.93 26.39 1.86
C THR A 88 -11.59 27.02 1.51
N TRP A 89 -10.57 26.72 2.31
CA TRP A 89 -9.21 27.12 2.01
C TRP A 89 -8.62 26.21 0.93
N ILE A 90 -8.62 26.69 -0.32
CA ILE A 90 -7.76 26.14 -1.36
C ILE A 90 -6.36 26.70 -1.08
N GLN A 91 -5.57 25.98 -0.28
CA GLN A 91 -4.24 26.41 0.17
C GLN A 91 -3.17 26.22 -0.93
N THR A 92 -3.40 26.81 -2.11
CA THR A 92 -2.46 26.79 -3.25
C THR A 92 -1.45 27.94 -3.23
N GLN A 93 -1.67 28.96 -2.41
CA GLN A 93 -0.71 30.04 -2.15
C GLN A 93 -0.82 30.49 -0.70
N PHE A 94 0.26 30.43 0.08
CA PHE A 94 0.35 31.17 1.34
C PHE A 94 1.76 31.66 1.64
N THR A 95 1.81 32.81 2.29
CA THR A 95 3.00 33.54 2.70
C THR A 95 3.78 32.84 3.82
N PRO A 96 5.11 33.05 3.92
CA PRO A 96 5.95 32.35 4.89
C PRO A 96 5.78 32.91 6.30
N ARG A 97 4.80 32.40 7.06
CA ARG A 97 4.78 32.49 8.52
C ARG A 97 4.40 31.17 9.18
N GLU A 98 5.44 30.56 9.75
CA GLU A 98 5.46 29.72 10.95
C GLU A 98 4.46 28.53 11.09
N LYS A 99 5.06 27.33 11.00
CA LYS A 99 4.69 26.04 11.64
C LYS A 99 3.77 25.05 10.93
N ASP A 100 2.90 25.45 10.00
CA ASP A 100 2.03 24.51 9.25
C ASP A 100 2.56 24.14 7.84
N THR A 101 3.86 23.84 7.72
CA THR A 101 4.55 23.57 6.44
C THR A 101 4.35 22.15 5.86
N TRP A 102 3.39 21.37 6.38
CA TRP A 102 3.28 19.92 6.15
C TRP A 102 2.02 19.48 5.39
N LEU A 103 1.16 20.40 4.98
CA LEU A 103 -0.13 20.13 4.32
C LEU A 103 -0.06 19.92 2.79
N HIS A 104 1.15 19.76 2.25
CA HIS A 104 1.38 19.61 0.80
C HIS A 104 1.04 18.19 0.30
N GLY A 105 0.65 18.07 -0.97
CA GLY A 105 0.35 16.79 -1.61
C GLY A 105 1.58 15.91 -1.80
N HIS A 106 1.43 14.72 -2.39
CA HIS A 106 2.59 13.91 -2.79
C HIS A 106 3.11 14.43 -4.13
N GLU A 107 3.85 15.54 -4.01
CA GLU A 107 4.23 16.46 -5.08
C GLU A 107 5.58 16.11 -5.75
N GLU A 108 6.22 15.00 -5.40
CA GLU A 108 7.63 14.75 -5.77
C GLU A 108 7.86 13.43 -6.52
N GLY A 109 6.98 13.15 -7.47
CA GLY A 109 7.09 12.02 -8.36
C GLY A 109 6.21 10.83 -8.01
N TYR A 110 6.15 9.90 -8.94
CA TYR A 110 5.45 8.64 -8.82
C TYR A 110 6.12 7.56 -9.66
N GLY A 111 5.82 6.30 -9.35
CA GLY A 111 6.19 5.23 -10.25
C GLY A 111 5.56 3.89 -9.91
N PHE A 112 5.59 3.00 -10.90
CA PHE A 112 5.01 1.67 -10.82
C PHE A 112 5.87 0.63 -11.51
N LEU A 113 5.62 -0.62 -11.14
CA LEU A 113 6.25 -1.77 -11.73
C LEU A 113 5.33 -2.98 -11.62
N GLY A 114 5.32 -3.78 -12.68
CA GLY A 114 4.56 -5.01 -12.78
C GLY A 114 5.45 -6.23 -12.95
N PHE A 115 4.90 -7.41 -12.69
CA PHE A 115 5.50 -8.69 -13.09
C PHE A 115 4.52 -9.47 -13.96
N ASN A 116 5.02 -10.11 -15.01
CA ASN A 116 4.25 -11.09 -15.79
C ASN A 116 4.88 -12.49 -15.66
N LYS A 117 4.42 -13.46 -16.47
CA LYS A 117 4.92 -14.85 -16.44
C LYS A 117 6.41 -14.97 -16.79
N HIS A 118 6.95 -14.03 -17.57
CA HIS A 118 8.29 -14.10 -18.14
C HIS A 118 9.25 -13.08 -17.52
N ASN A 119 8.79 -11.85 -17.32
CA ASN A 119 9.64 -10.71 -16.99
C ASN A 119 8.96 -9.72 -16.04
N MET A 120 9.80 -8.86 -15.47
CA MET A 120 9.42 -7.59 -14.85
C MET A 120 9.07 -6.57 -15.94
N LEU A 121 7.98 -5.81 -15.76
CA LEU A 121 7.55 -4.72 -16.64
C LEU A 121 7.63 -3.40 -15.86
N GLY A 122 8.69 -2.64 -16.09
CA GLY A 122 9.00 -1.41 -15.38
C GLY A 122 10.50 -1.18 -15.26
N PRO A 123 10.92 -0.13 -14.52
CA PRO A 123 10.08 0.77 -13.74
C PRO A 123 9.53 1.89 -14.63
N PHE A 124 8.28 2.29 -14.41
CA PHE A 124 7.73 3.50 -15.01
C PHE A 124 7.75 4.60 -13.96
N LYS A 125 8.59 5.63 -14.13
CA LYS A 125 8.85 6.66 -13.12
C LYS A 125 8.74 8.07 -13.71
N GLN A 126 8.22 9.01 -12.92
CA GLN A 126 8.19 10.43 -13.23
C GLN A 126 8.55 11.26 -11.99
N GLY A 127 9.23 12.39 -12.18
CA GLY A 127 9.49 13.38 -11.13
C GLY A 127 8.32 14.35 -10.87
N LYS A 128 7.31 14.37 -11.77
CA LYS A 128 6.09 15.18 -11.62
C LYS A 128 5.08 14.52 -10.70
N THR A 129 4.14 15.27 -10.15
CA THR A 129 3.03 14.71 -9.37
C THR A 129 2.09 13.87 -10.25
N ALA A 130 1.45 12.88 -9.64
CA ALA A 130 0.47 12.02 -10.30
C ALA A 130 -0.81 12.75 -10.74
N HIS A 131 -1.15 13.88 -10.11
CA HIS A 131 -2.35 14.64 -10.43
C HIS A 131 -2.10 15.76 -11.44
N GLU A 132 -0.87 16.30 -11.51
CA GLU A 132 -0.46 17.25 -12.55
C GLU A 132 -0.29 16.58 -13.91
N ASP A 133 0.33 15.39 -13.96
CA ASP A 133 0.51 14.61 -15.18
C ASP A 133 -0.37 13.35 -15.21
N ILE A 134 -1.67 13.53 -14.91
CA ILE A 134 -2.65 12.43 -14.87
C ILE A 134 -2.78 11.70 -16.22
N SER A 135 -2.42 12.37 -17.33
CA SER A 135 -2.40 11.79 -18.67
C SER A 135 -1.28 10.76 -18.82
N ASP A 136 -0.03 11.14 -18.52
CA ASP A 136 1.09 10.18 -18.60
C ASP A 136 1.02 9.14 -17.47
N TYR A 137 0.48 9.50 -16.29
CA TYR A 137 0.19 8.55 -15.20
C TYR A 137 -0.75 7.45 -15.69
N ARG A 138 -1.88 7.81 -16.32
CA ARG A 138 -2.84 6.85 -16.92
C ARG A 138 -2.20 6.00 -18.00
N LYS A 139 -1.43 6.62 -18.90
CA LYS A 139 -0.75 5.96 -20.02
C LYS A 139 0.30 4.97 -19.55
N MET A 140 1.07 5.29 -18.51
CA MET A 140 2.06 4.36 -17.93
C MET A 140 1.39 3.26 -17.10
N MET A 141 0.39 3.61 -16.29
CA MET A 141 -0.38 2.63 -15.51
C MET A 141 -1.04 1.60 -16.43
N GLY A 142 -1.60 2.01 -17.56
CA GLY A 142 -2.17 1.09 -18.57
C GLY A 142 -1.20 0.02 -19.08
N LYS A 143 0.12 0.26 -19.03
CA LYS A 143 1.15 -0.74 -19.38
C LYS A 143 1.34 -1.82 -18.32
N VAL A 144 0.88 -1.60 -17.08
CA VAL A 144 1.07 -2.53 -15.94
C VAL A 144 -0.22 -3.04 -15.31
N LEU A 145 -1.39 -2.45 -15.54
CA LEU A 145 -2.66 -2.90 -14.91
C LEU A 145 -2.95 -4.41 -15.04
N HIS A 146 -2.48 -5.05 -16.12
CA HIS A 146 -2.67 -6.47 -16.43
C HIS A 146 -1.61 -7.41 -15.80
N THR A 147 -0.68 -6.87 -15.01
CA THR A 147 0.46 -7.56 -14.41
C THR A 147 0.22 -7.90 -12.94
N ASN A 148 0.81 -8.99 -12.46
CA ASN A 148 0.74 -9.44 -11.07
C ASN A 148 1.99 -10.26 -10.69
N PRO A 149 2.66 -10.01 -9.54
CA PRO A 149 2.45 -8.88 -8.64
C PRO A 149 2.63 -7.50 -9.32
N LEU A 150 2.11 -6.47 -8.69
CA LEU A 150 2.25 -5.07 -9.11
C LEU A 150 2.53 -4.20 -7.90
N ILE A 151 3.40 -3.21 -8.06
CA ILE A 151 3.74 -2.24 -7.00
C ILE A 151 3.67 -0.81 -7.55
N GLY A 152 3.25 0.13 -6.70
CA GLY A 152 3.10 1.54 -7.03
C GLY A 152 3.39 2.47 -5.86
N HIS A 153 3.98 3.62 -6.16
CA HIS A 153 4.37 4.63 -5.18
C HIS A 153 4.03 6.04 -5.66
N VAL A 154 3.58 6.91 -4.74
CA VAL A 154 3.61 8.38 -4.92
C VAL A 154 4.46 8.99 -3.82
N ARG A 155 5.38 9.86 -4.21
CA ARG A 155 6.50 10.30 -3.37
C ARG A 155 6.29 11.72 -2.83
N HIS A 156 6.78 11.92 -1.62
CA HIS A 156 6.79 13.18 -0.89
C HIS A 156 8.04 13.17 0.00
N ALA A 157 9.10 13.90 -0.37
CA ALA A 157 10.24 14.07 0.51
C ALA A 157 10.09 15.31 1.39
N THR A 158 11.04 15.42 2.31
CA THR A 158 11.14 16.52 3.26
C THR A 158 11.81 17.71 2.59
N ARG A 159 11.20 18.90 2.67
CA ARG A 159 11.88 20.15 2.29
C ARG A 159 13.04 20.42 3.25
N GLU A 160 14.27 20.44 2.75
CA GLU A 160 15.42 20.88 3.54
C GLU A 160 15.46 22.42 3.56
N ASN A 161 15.49 23.00 4.77
CA ASN A 161 15.46 24.45 4.99
C ASN A 161 14.29 25.19 4.29
N GLY A 162 13.16 24.51 4.10
CA GLY A 162 11.98 25.08 3.44
C GLY A 162 12.06 25.15 1.91
N MET A 163 13.20 24.76 1.31
CA MET A 163 13.31 24.56 -0.14
C MET A 163 13.04 23.10 -0.47
N PHE A 164 12.32 22.87 -1.57
CA PHE A 164 12.44 21.60 -2.25
C PHE A 164 13.85 21.52 -2.84
N MET A 165 14.60 20.44 -2.57
CA MET A 165 15.69 20.10 -3.49
C MET A 165 15.05 19.88 -4.87
N PRO A 166 15.55 20.50 -5.95
CA PRO A 166 14.91 20.44 -7.27
C PRO A 166 15.04 19.04 -7.87
N MET A 167 14.16 18.14 -7.45
CA MET A 167 14.06 16.77 -7.91
C MET A 167 13.32 16.69 -9.25
N GLN A 168 13.98 17.21 -10.28
CA GLN A 168 13.61 16.93 -11.67
C GLN A 168 14.03 15.51 -12.11
N GLU A 169 14.81 14.81 -11.28
CA GLU A 169 15.34 13.48 -11.56
C GLU A 169 14.31 12.38 -11.30
N GLN A 170 13.75 11.84 -12.39
CA GLN A 170 12.88 10.65 -12.40
C GLN A 170 13.50 9.44 -11.66
N MET A 171 14.83 9.40 -11.55
CA MET A 171 15.61 8.33 -10.92
C MET A 171 15.23 8.13 -9.45
N ALA A 172 15.01 9.24 -8.73
CA ALA A 172 14.79 9.27 -7.29
C ALA A 172 13.32 9.04 -6.86
N ALA A 173 12.42 8.79 -7.83
CA ALA A 173 11.14 8.16 -7.56
C ALA A 173 11.30 6.63 -7.39
N HIS A 174 10.41 6.02 -6.61
CA HIS A 174 10.31 4.56 -6.47
C HIS A 174 9.47 3.96 -7.61
N PRO A 175 9.61 2.66 -7.94
CA PRO A 175 10.50 1.69 -7.31
C PRO A 175 11.97 1.78 -7.74
N TYR A 176 12.85 1.33 -6.86
CA TYR A 176 14.25 0.99 -7.17
C TYR A 176 14.34 -0.48 -7.59
N ILE A 177 15.36 -0.83 -8.39
CA ILE A 177 15.47 -2.17 -9.00
C ILE A 177 16.91 -2.67 -8.91
N TYR A 178 17.06 -3.96 -8.60
CA TYR A 178 18.29 -4.69 -8.83
C TYR A 178 17.99 -6.10 -9.35
N LYS A 179 18.46 -6.41 -10.56
CA LYS A 179 18.15 -7.67 -11.26
C LYS A 179 16.64 -7.88 -11.37
N ASN A 180 16.10 -8.90 -10.70
CA ASN A 180 14.67 -9.23 -10.63
C ASN A 180 13.95 -8.58 -9.43
N TRP A 181 14.68 -7.96 -8.50
CA TRP A 181 14.09 -7.35 -7.30
C TRP A 181 13.68 -5.90 -7.56
N ALA A 182 12.50 -5.54 -7.07
CA ALA A 182 12.01 -4.18 -7.01
C ALA A 182 11.70 -3.78 -5.55
N PHE A 183 11.88 -2.50 -5.22
CA PHE A 183 11.76 -1.99 -3.86
C PHE A 183 11.08 -0.62 -3.78
N MET A 184 10.21 -0.46 -2.78
CA MET A 184 9.57 0.81 -2.41
C MET A 184 9.78 1.07 -0.92
N HIS A 185 9.93 2.35 -0.57
CA HIS A 185 10.13 2.79 0.81
C HIS A 185 9.35 4.09 1.05
N ASN A 186 8.40 4.03 1.98
CA ASN A 186 7.70 5.19 2.52
C ASN A 186 8.24 5.47 3.93
N GLY A 187 9.20 6.38 4.02
CA GLY A 187 9.94 6.72 5.22
C GLY A 187 11.17 7.56 4.86
N ALA A 188 12.10 7.68 5.80
CA ALA A 188 13.42 8.25 5.59
C ALA A 188 14.49 7.37 6.29
N ILE A 189 15.72 7.37 5.77
CA ILE A 189 16.88 6.67 6.36
C ILE A 189 17.95 7.71 6.66
N ILE A 190 17.62 8.62 7.59
CA ILE A 190 18.46 9.75 7.97
C ILE A 190 19.61 9.26 8.85
N SER A 191 20.81 9.14 8.27
CA SER A 191 22.00 8.75 9.04
C SER A 191 22.29 9.71 10.20
N SER A 192 22.72 9.16 11.33
CA SER A 192 23.26 9.96 12.42
C SER A 192 24.70 10.34 12.11
N GLY A 193 25.02 11.65 12.15
CA GLY A 193 26.29 12.23 11.67
C GLY A 193 27.59 11.69 12.28
N LYS A 194 27.51 10.79 13.27
CA LYS A 194 28.66 10.10 13.90
C LYS A 194 28.79 8.61 13.50
N LYS A 195 27.73 7.95 13.02
CA LYS A 195 27.74 6.53 12.59
C LYS A 195 27.72 6.33 11.07
N VAL A 196 27.67 7.44 10.30
CA VAL A 196 27.73 7.43 8.83
C VAL A 196 28.91 6.60 8.27
N PRO A 197 30.15 6.64 8.81
CA PRO A 197 31.29 5.99 8.18
C PRO A 197 31.17 4.47 8.04
N GLU A 198 30.57 3.78 9.00
CA GLU A 198 30.45 2.31 9.00
C GLU A 198 29.49 1.85 7.90
N ILE A 199 28.24 2.29 7.92
CA ILE A 199 27.29 1.98 6.84
C ILE A 199 27.75 2.53 5.50
N ALA A 200 28.39 3.70 5.44
CA ALA A 200 28.92 4.21 4.16
C ALA A 200 30.05 3.34 3.60
N ASN A 201 30.85 2.69 4.46
CA ASN A 201 31.90 1.76 4.03
C ASN A 201 31.30 0.41 3.61
N ASP A 202 30.36 -0.14 4.37
CA ASP A 202 29.65 -1.38 4.02
C ASP A 202 28.86 -1.20 2.73
N LEU A 203 28.15 -0.07 2.58
CA LEU A 203 27.43 0.30 1.37
C LEU A 203 28.38 0.42 0.17
N LYS A 204 29.53 1.12 0.28
CA LYS A 204 30.54 1.17 -0.79
C LYS A 204 31.08 -0.22 -1.16
N GLN A 205 31.25 -1.11 -0.19
CA GLN A 205 31.65 -2.50 -0.45
C GLN A 205 30.54 -3.27 -1.17
N HIS A 206 29.27 -3.07 -0.77
CA HIS A 206 28.11 -3.64 -1.43
C HIS A 206 27.93 -3.10 -2.85
N GLU A 207 27.96 -1.79 -3.08
CA GLU A 207 27.94 -1.13 -4.40
C GLU A 207 29.01 -1.74 -5.33
N LYS A 208 30.27 -1.77 -4.86
CA LYS A 208 31.39 -2.37 -5.60
C LYS A 208 31.17 -3.86 -5.91
N ARG A 209 30.63 -4.63 -4.96
CA ARG A 209 30.36 -6.07 -5.12
C ARG A 209 29.18 -6.36 -6.04
N LEU A 210 28.16 -5.52 -6.01
CA LEU A 210 26.97 -5.60 -6.85
C LEU A 210 27.26 -5.11 -8.29
N GLY A 211 28.40 -4.44 -8.51
CA GLY A 211 28.75 -3.84 -9.79
C GLY A 211 27.91 -2.62 -10.11
N LEU A 212 27.36 -1.96 -9.08
CA LEU A 212 26.41 -0.86 -9.22
C LEU A 212 27.11 0.49 -9.18
N GLN A 213 26.74 1.35 -10.11
CA GLN A 213 26.74 2.78 -9.88
C GLN A 213 25.36 3.11 -9.30
N VAL A 214 25.32 3.70 -8.12
CA VAL A 214 24.05 4.20 -7.54
C VAL A 214 23.66 5.41 -8.36
N GLU A 215 22.51 5.35 -9.02
CA GLU A 215 22.12 6.33 -10.05
C GLU A 215 21.53 7.59 -9.39
N GLY A 216 20.95 7.46 -8.19
CA GLY A 216 20.44 8.58 -7.40
C GLY A 216 21.14 8.77 -6.05
N ALA A 217 20.89 9.94 -5.45
CA ALA A 217 21.45 10.31 -4.15
C ALA A 217 20.56 9.91 -2.95
N THR A 218 19.42 9.24 -3.17
CA THR A 218 18.42 9.06 -2.11
C THR A 218 18.84 8.09 -1.02
N ASP A 219 18.34 8.34 0.18
CA ASP A 219 18.44 7.46 1.34
C ASP A 219 17.80 6.08 1.08
N SER A 220 16.68 6.08 0.35
CA SER A 220 15.86 4.93 0.00
C SER A 220 16.56 3.96 -0.97
N GLU A 221 17.25 4.49 -1.97
CA GLU A 221 18.05 3.70 -2.92
C GLU A 221 19.27 3.07 -2.25
N ARG A 222 19.94 3.85 -1.40
CA ARG A 222 21.07 3.37 -0.58
C ARG A 222 20.64 2.28 0.40
N GLY A 223 19.50 2.46 1.06
CA GLY A 223 18.89 1.43 1.92
C GLY A 223 18.57 0.15 1.14
N PHE A 224 18.03 0.27 -0.07
CA PHE A 224 17.79 -0.87 -0.94
C PHE A 224 19.07 -1.62 -1.32
N HIS A 225 20.11 -0.90 -1.78
CA HIS A 225 21.40 -1.51 -2.12
C HIS A 225 22.09 -2.14 -0.90
N TYR A 226 21.91 -1.58 0.30
CA TYR A 226 22.37 -2.19 1.55
C TYR A 226 21.68 -3.53 1.82
N ILE A 227 20.34 -3.57 1.76
CA ILE A 227 19.53 -4.79 1.95
C ILE A 227 19.91 -5.87 0.93
N VAL A 228 20.00 -5.51 -0.34
CA VAL A 228 20.38 -6.41 -1.44
C VAL A 228 21.81 -6.94 -1.27
N GLY A 229 22.75 -6.06 -0.92
CA GLY A 229 24.15 -6.42 -0.68
C GLY A 229 24.33 -7.38 0.50
N ASN A 230 23.57 -7.17 1.58
CA ASN A 230 23.55 -8.02 2.76
C ASN A 230 22.98 -9.41 2.46
N ILE A 231 21.79 -9.51 1.84
CA ILE A 231 21.19 -10.79 1.45
C ILE A 231 22.12 -11.58 0.50
N LEU A 232 22.69 -10.92 -0.51
CA LEU A 232 23.62 -11.56 -1.44
C LEU A 232 24.90 -12.04 -0.74
N GLU A 233 25.43 -11.29 0.23
CA GLU A 233 26.60 -11.70 1.00
C GLU A 233 26.32 -12.93 1.87
N LYS A 234 25.19 -12.96 2.58
CA LYS A 234 24.90 -14.04 3.54
C LYS A 234 24.39 -15.33 2.87
N THR A 235 23.80 -15.23 1.67
CA THR A 235 23.19 -16.38 0.98
C THR A 235 23.88 -16.79 -0.32
N GLY A 236 24.80 -15.97 -0.84
CA GLY A 236 25.44 -16.16 -2.15
C GLY A 236 24.51 -15.99 -3.36
N SER A 237 23.23 -15.65 -3.13
CA SER A 237 22.20 -15.57 -4.17
C SER A 237 21.23 -14.40 -3.91
N LEU A 238 20.41 -14.10 -4.90
CA LEU A 238 19.20 -13.28 -4.76
C LEU A 238 17.99 -13.96 -5.43
N ASP A 239 18.14 -15.17 -5.94
CA ASP A 239 17.06 -15.95 -6.51
C ASP A 239 16.21 -16.53 -5.37
N SER A 240 15.01 -15.99 -5.15
CA SER A 240 14.10 -16.41 -4.09
C SER A 240 13.70 -17.88 -4.18
N LYS A 241 13.85 -18.52 -5.36
CA LYS A 241 13.57 -19.95 -5.57
C LYS A 241 14.72 -20.84 -5.10
N LYS A 242 15.90 -20.27 -4.81
CA LYS A 242 17.11 -20.97 -4.35
C LYS A 242 17.44 -20.72 -2.87
N ILE A 243 16.72 -19.81 -2.22
CA ILE A 243 16.92 -19.43 -0.81
C ILE A 243 15.64 -19.82 -0.06
N SER A 244 15.74 -20.49 1.09
CA SER A 244 14.54 -20.75 1.89
C SER A 244 13.94 -19.44 2.40
N LEU A 245 12.60 -19.39 2.49
CA LEU A 245 11.92 -18.14 2.84
C LEU A 245 12.34 -17.63 4.22
N ASP A 246 12.61 -18.51 5.18
CA ASP A 246 13.08 -18.12 6.52
C ASP A 246 14.47 -17.48 6.49
N ILE A 247 15.40 -18.00 5.67
CA ILE A 247 16.74 -17.40 5.51
C ILE A 247 16.62 -16.03 4.85
N LEU A 248 15.81 -15.92 3.79
CA LEU A 248 15.56 -14.66 3.10
C LEU A 248 14.91 -13.61 4.02
N LYS A 249 13.86 -14.02 4.75
CA LYS A 249 13.17 -13.20 5.76
C LYS A 249 14.10 -12.74 6.87
N LYS A 250 14.95 -13.65 7.38
CA LYS A 250 15.95 -13.35 8.41
C LYS A 250 16.92 -12.28 7.93
N HIS A 251 17.56 -12.46 6.77
CA HIS A 251 18.58 -11.50 6.31
C HIS A 251 17.99 -10.18 5.85
N PHE A 252 16.77 -10.17 5.30
CA PHE A 252 16.03 -8.92 5.08
C PHE A 252 15.78 -8.20 6.43
N LYS A 253 15.36 -8.91 7.48
CA LYS A 253 15.19 -8.32 8.82
C LYS A 253 16.51 -7.81 9.40
N ASP A 254 17.58 -8.62 9.36
CA ASP A 254 18.89 -8.28 9.88
C ASP A 254 19.40 -6.95 9.26
N ALA A 255 19.24 -6.80 7.94
CA ALA A 255 19.62 -5.59 7.21
C ALA A 255 18.75 -4.37 7.56
N VAL A 256 17.44 -4.55 7.72
CA VAL A 256 16.53 -3.47 8.15
C VAL A 256 16.83 -3.04 9.60
N ASP A 257 17.05 -3.99 10.52
CA ASP A 257 17.44 -3.71 11.89
C ASP A 257 18.78 -2.92 11.95
N GLN A 258 19.74 -3.27 11.10
CA GLN A 258 20.99 -2.51 10.94
C GLN A 258 20.74 -1.08 10.44
N LEU A 259 19.90 -0.88 9.41
CA LEU A 259 19.52 0.46 8.97
C LEU A 259 18.84 1.28 10.10
N ILE A 260 17.99 0.65 10.92
CA ILE A 260 17.37 1.28 12.09
C ILE A 260 18.44 1.69 13.13
N MET A 261 19.38 0.81 13.48
CA MET A 261 20.40 1.04 14.53
C MET A 261 21.42 2.15 14.23
N HIS A 262 21.63 2.49 12.96
CA HIS A 262 22.59 3.51 12.52
C HIS A 262 21.93 4.83 12.07
N SER A 263 20.63 4.79 11.77
CA SER A 263 19.82 6.00 11.57
C SER A 263 19.77 6.86 12.85
N LYS A 264 19.39 8.14 12.74
CA LYS A 264 19.17 8.99 13.93
C LYS A 264 18.10 8.34 14.82
N PRO A 265 18.20 8.45 16.16
CA PRO A 265 17.06 8.19 17.04
C PRO A 265 15.84 8.93 16.51
N HIS A 266 14.69 8.23 16.44
CA HIS A 266 13.43 8.75 15.88
C HIS A 266 13.36 8.93 14.36
N THR A 267 14.31 8.39 13.59
CA THR A 267 14.16 8.26 12.13
C THR A 267 13.02 7.30 11.79
N GLU A 268 12.18 7.69 10.82
CA GLU A 268 11.00 6.93 10.41
C GLU A 268 11.34 6.04 9.22
N ILE A 269 11.91 4.85 9.48
CA ILE A 269 12.20 3.83 8.44
C ILE A 269 10.90 3.36 7.76
N GLY A 270 9.77 3.55 8.42
CA GLY A 270 8.44 3.50 7.83
C GLY A 270 8.11 2.16 7.19
N ILE A 271 7.50 2.19 6.00
CA ILE A 271 7.09 0.99 5.26
C ILE A 271 8.12 0.68 4.18
N MET A 272 8.65 -0.54 4.20
CA MET A 272 9.47 -1.11 3.13
C MET A 272 8.72 -2.26 2.46
N VAL A 273 8.66 -2.25 1.13
CA VAL A 273 8.10 -3.34 0.31
C VAL A 273 9.16 -3.76 -0.70
N MET A 274 9.57 -5.02 -0.68
CA MET A 274 10.56 -5.60 -1.59
C MET A 274 9.99 -6.86 -2.25
N THR A 275 10.09 -7.00 -3.57
CA THR A 275 9.55 -8.18 -4.27
C THR A 275 10.34 -8.52 -5.53
N ASP A 276 10.42 -9.82 -5.84
CA ASP A 276 10.97 -10.33 -7.11
C ASP A 276 9.89 -10.89 -8.06
N GLY A 277 8.62 -10.64 -7.73
CA GLY A 277 7.46 -11.19 -8.41
C GLY A 277 7.16 -12.66 -8.08
N ASN A 278 7.95 -13.33 -7.23
CA ASN A 278 7.64 -14.66 -6.69
C ASN A 278 7.39 -14.59 -5.17
N VAL A 279 8.10 -13.73 -4.45
CA VAL A 279 7.85 -13.39 -3.05
C VAL A 279 7.77 -11.87 -2.88
N MET A 280 7.00 -11.40 -1.90
CA MET A 280 6.99 -10.03 -1.42
C MET A 280 7.33 -10.03 0.09
N LEU A 281 8.29 -9.20 0.47
CA LEU A 281 8.73 -8.94 1.82
C LEU A 281 8.23 -7.55 2.21
N VAL A 282 7.59 -7.44 3.38
CA VAL A 282 7.00 -6.20 3.88
C VAL A 282 7.46 -5.97 5.31
N HIS A 283 7.96 -4.77 5.61
CA HIS A 283 8.28 -4.32 6.96
C HIS A 283 7.61 -2.97 7.22
N SER A 284 7.13 -2.75 8.44
CA SER A 284 6.61 -1.46 8.91
C SER A 284 7.13 -1.13 10.31
N ASP A 285 7.47 0.14 10.56
CA ASP A 285 7.95 0.63 11.86
C ASP A 285 6.82 1.18 12.76
N GLU A 286 7.18 1.76 13.91
CA GLU A 286 6.22 2.36 14.84
C GLU A 286 5.39 3.54 14.29
N ARG A 287 5.78 4.16 13.18
CA ARG A 287 5.23 5.45 12.71
C ARG A 287 4.41 5.36 11.44
N ASN A 288 4.73 4.43 10.54
CA ASN A 288 3.98 4.25 9.30
C ASN A 288 3.26 2.90 9.29
N ASN A 289 1.94 2.95 9.27
CA ASN A 289 1.07 1.77 9.27
C ASN A 289 1.01 1.15 7.86
N ALA A 290 1.43 -0.10 7.72
CA ALA A 290 1.07 -0.92 6.56
C ALA A 290 -0.24 -1.67 6.85
N TYR A 291 -1.24 -1.57 5.98
CA TYR A 291 -2.52 -2.26 6.08
C TYR A 291 -2.60 -3.41 5.08
N LEU A 292 -3.29 -4.49 5.46
CA LEU A 292 -3.54 -5.65 4.61
C LEU A 292 -4.99 -5.62 4.11
N GLY A 293 -5.17 -5.47 2.81
CA GLY A 293 -6.46 -5.61 2.11
C GLY A 293 -6.55 -6.96 1.42
N ILE A 294 -7.64 -7.70 1.60
CA ILE A 294 -7.89 -8.96 0.89
C ILE A 294 -9.02 -8.76 -0.11
N LYS A 295 -8.70 -8.76 -1.41
CA LYS A 295 -9.69 -8.85 -2.49
C LYS A 295 -10.04 -10.31 -2.70
N THR A 296 -11.33 -10.63 -2.58
CA THR A 296 -11.88 -11.95 -2.92
C THR A 296 -12.41 -11.86 -4.35
N LEU A 297 -11.88 -12.66 -5.27
CA LEU A 297 -12.33 -12.73 -6.66
C LEU A 297 -13.64 -13.52 -6.77
N GLN A 298 -14.33 -13.41 -7.91
CA GLN A 298 -15.56 -14.16 -8.18
C GLN A 298 -15.36 -15.69 -8.09
N SER A 299 -14.14 -16.18 -8.33
CA SER A 299 -13.74 -17.59 -8.15
C SER A 299 -13.60 -18.03 -6.70
N GLY A 300 -13.73 -17.12 -5.73
CA GLY A 300 -13.39 -17.32 -4.32
C GLY A 300 -11.89 -17.19 -4.01
N ARG A 301 -11.02 -17.07 -5.03
CA ARG A 301 -9.58 -16.87 -4.85
C ARG A 301 -9.30 -15.55 -4.13
N GLN A 302 -8.38 -15.56 -3.18
CA GLN A 302 -8.02 -14.37 -2.39
C GLN A 302 -6.69 -13.77 -2.85
N VAL A 303 -6.67 -12.45 -2.98
CA VAL A 303 -5.54 -11.64 -3.43
C VAL A 303 -5.22 -10.61 -2.34
N PRO A 304 -4.06 -10.72 -1.65
CA PRO A 304 -3.62 -9.70 -0.71
C PRO A 304 -3.06 -8.46 -1.42
N ILE A 305 -3.35 -7.33 -0.79
CA ILE A 305 -2.97 -5.98 -1.15
C ILE A 305 -2.35 -5.35 0.10
N ILE A 306 -1.23 -4.66 -0.05
CA ILE A 306 -0.56 -3.90 1.01
C ILE A 306 -0.64 -2.43 0.64
N ALA A 307 -1.05 -1.58 1.59
CA ALA A 307 -1.07 -0.14 1.38
C ALA A 307 -0.74 0.64 2.66
N SER A 308 -0.24 1.87 2.49
CA SER A 308 -0.06 2.83 3.60
C SER A 308 -1.36 3.42 4.13
N GLU A 309 -2.41 3.47 3.31
CA GLU A 309 -3.77 3.87 3.66
C GLU A 309 -4.75 2.89 2.99
N PRO A 310 -5.82 2.44 3.66
CA PRO A 310 -6.91 1.68 3.03
C PRO A 310 -7.54 2.45 1.86
N ALA A 311 -7.76 1.77 0.73
CA ALA A 311 -8.41 2.33 -0.45
C ALA A 311 -9.84 1.80 -0.65
N LEU A 312 -10.72 2.60 -1.27
CA LEU A 312 -12.08 2.22 -1.62
C LEU A 312 -12.16 1.89 -3.12
N LEU A 313 -12.91 0.84 -3.47
CA LEU A 313 -13.24 0.50 -4.86
C LEU A 313 -14.36 1.41 -5.37
N THR A 314 -14.37 1.73 -6.67
CA THR A 314 -15.36 2.67 -7.26
C THR A 314 -16.77 2.10 -7.27
N GLN A 315 -16.88 0.79 -7.42
CA GLN A 315 -18.12 0.05 -7.26
C GLN A 315 -18.14 -0.51 -5.83
N GLY A 316 -19.29 -0.44 -5.16
CA GLY A 316 -19.48 -0.83 -3.75
C GLY A 316 -19.40 -2.33 -3.48
N GLU A 317 -18.40 -3.00 -4.05
CA GLU A 317 -18.14 -4.41 -3.84
C GLU A 317 -17.61 -4.65 -2.43
N ASN A 318 -18.34 -5.47 -1.65
CA ASN A 318 -17.85 -6.03 -0.38
C ASN A 318 -16.70 -7.07 -0.57
N SER A 319 -16.08 -7.09 -1.74
CA SER A 319 -15.08 -8.06 -2.18
C SER A 319 -13.68 -7.76 -1.62
N LEU A 320 -13.34 -6.48 -1.46
CA LEU A 320 -12.12 -6.01 -0.81
C LEU A 320 -12.38 -5.70 0.67
N ARG A 321 -11.63 -6.36 1.57
CA ARG A 321 -11.73 -6.18 3.01
C ARG A 321 -10.36 -5.83 3.60
N TRP A 322 -10.27 -4.69 4.29
CA TRP A 322 -9.06 -4.25 4.97
C TRP A 322 -8.99 -4.76 6.41
N SER A 323 -7.78 -5.05 6.88
CA SER A 323 -7.48 -5.38 8.27
C SER A 323 -7.80 -4.21 9.20
N LYS A 324 -8.44 -4.50 10.35
CA LYS A 324 -8.77 -3.49 11.37
C LYS A 324 -7.53 -2.84 11.98
N THR A 325 -6.50 -3.63 12.20
CA THR A 325 -5.19 -3.16 12.66
C THR A 325 -4.22 -3.11 11.49
N PRO A 326 -3.20 -2.24 11.55
CA PRO A 326 -2.00 -2.38 10.75
C PRO A 326 -1.35 -3.76 10.94
N LEU A 327 -0.47 -4.12 10.02
CA LEU A 327 0.47 -5.22 10.16
C LEU A 327 1.35 -5.04 11.41
N THR A 328 1.78 -6.15 12.00
CA THR A 328 2.65 -6.13 13.18
C THR A 328 3.96 -5.42 12.86
N LYS A 329 4.26 -4.39 13.66
CA LYS A 329 5.44 -3.53 13.50
C LYS A 329 6.72 -4.27 13.88
N HIS A 330 7.83 -3.89 13.24
CA HIS A 330 9.15 -4.53 13.39
C HIS A 330 9.18 -6.04 13.07
N VAL A 331 8.14 -6.55 12.42
CA VAL A 331 8.05 -7.92 11.89
C VAL A 331 8.11 -7.85 10.37
N VAL A 332 8.89 -8.73 9.76
CA VAL A 332 8.89 -8.93 8.31
C VAL A 332 7.75 -9.87 7.96
N HIS A 333 6.74 -9.34 7.28
CA HIS A 333 5.65 -10.11 6.70
C HIS A 333 6.05 -10.62 5.33
N THR A 334 5.82 -11.90 5.07
CA THR A 334 6.08 -12.52 3.77
C THR A 334 4.77 -12.83 3.07
N ILE A 335 4.68 -12.52 1.78
CA ILE A 335 3.57 -12.89 0.91
C ILE A 335 4.12 -13.69 -0.27
N ARG A 336 3.59 -14.90 -0.49
CA ARG A 336 3.95 -15.73 -1.65
C ARG A 336 2.76 -16.53 -2.15
N TRP A 337 2.80 -16.90 -3.43
CA TRP A 337 1.98 -17.97 -3.96
C TRP A 337 2.56 -19.32 -3.56
N ASP A 338 1.69 -20.29 -3.33
CA ASP A 338 2.06 -21.68 -3.08
C ASP A 338 1.45 -22.56 -4.18
N ASP A 339 2.29 -23.06 -5.09
CA ASP A 339 1.85 -23.84 -6.25
C ASP A 339 1.17 -25.17 -5.85
N ALA A 340 1.51 -25.73 -4.68
CA ALA A 340 0.97 -27.00 -4.19
C ALA A 340 -0.48 -26.84 -3.69
N THR A 341 -0.75 -25.85 -2.85
CA THR A 341 -2.10 -25.57 -2.34
C THR A 341 -2.94 -24.68 -3.26
N ARG A 342 -2.30 -24.00 -4.23
CA ARG A 342 -2.88 -22.92 -5.05
C ARG A 342 -3.52 -21.81 -4.20
N GLN A 343 -2.82 -21.43 -3.14
CA GLN A 343 -3.23 -20.36 -2.24
C GLN A 343 -2.13 -19.30 -2.13
N VAL A 344 -2.53 -18.06 -1.83
CA VAL A 344 -1.59 -17.05 -1.38
C VAL A 344 -1.40 -17.24 0.13
N LEU A 345 -0.14 -17.33 0.54
CA LEU A 345 0.27 -17.44 1.93
C LEU A 345 0.79 -16.11 2.44
N LEU A 346 0.38 -15.76 3.66
CA LEU A 346 0.93 -14.67 4.47
C LEU A 346 1.65 -15.30 5.67
N ASN A 347 2.96 -15.08 5.81
CA ASN A 347 3.79 -15.69 6.85
C ASN A 347 3.59 -17.23 6.95
N GLU A 348 3.67 -17.92 5.79
CA GLU A 348 3.46 -19.37 5.65
C GLU A 348 2.07 -19.90 6.08
N LYS A 349 1.06 -19.02 6.20
CA LYS A 349 -0.33 -19.40 6.50
C LYS A 349 -1.29 -18.92 5.41
N PRO A 350 -2.33 -19.68 5.06
CA PRO A 350 -3.37 -19.22 4.13
C PRO A 350 -3.98 -17.88 4.53
N VAL A 351 -4.07 -16.97 3.56
CA VAL A 351 -4.63 -15.62 3.74
C VAL A 351 -6.08 -15.62 4.26
N SER A 352 -6.84 -16.69 4.02
CA SER A 352 -8.21 -16.89 4.52
C SER A 352 -8.34 -16.75 6.04
N ASN A 353 -7.25 -16.97 6.77
CA ASN A 353 -7.22 -17.00 8.22
C ASN A 353 -6.73 -15.66 8.83
N ALA A 354 -6.45 -14.64 8.01
CA ALA A 354 -5.86 -13.37 8.45
C ALA A 354 -6.86 -12.20 8.56
N ALA A 355 -8.10 -12.36 8.07
CA ALA A 355 -9.10 -11.30 7.98
C ALA A 355 -10.08 -11.32 9.17
N ASP A 356 -9.59 -11.04 10.38
CA ASP A 356 -10.42 -10.94 11.59
C ASP A 356 -11.32 -9.69 11.57
N VAL A 357 -12.51 -9.89 10.99
CA VAL A 357 -13.68 -8.99 10.95
C VAL A 357 -13.44 -7.68 10.17
N PRO A 358 -14.26 -7.34 9.15
CA PRO A 358 -14.03 -6.16 8.31
C PRO A 358 -14.11 -4.83 9.07
N VAL A 359 -13.34 -3.84 8.61
CA VAL A 359 -13.65 -2.43 8.84
C VAL A 359 -14.82 -2.06 7.93
N SER A 360 -15.96 -1.69 8.52
CA SER A 360 -16.95 -0.88 7.81
C SER A 360 -16.39 0.53 7.66
N LEU A 361 -15.71 0.80 6.54
CA LEU A 361 -15.36 2.16 6.17
C LEU A 361 -16.68 2.96 6.00
N PRO A 362 -16.72 4.24 6.39
CA PRO A 362 -17.92 5.05 6.22
C PRO A 362 -18.27 5.07 4.74
N VAL A 363 -19.48 4.60 4.41
CA VAL A 363 -19.99 4.65 3.03
C VAL A 363 -20.00 6.12 2.62
N ALA A 364 -19.23 6.46 1.58
CA ALA A 364 -19.19 7.82 1.07
C ALA A 364 -20.64 8.28 0.79
N PRO A 365 -21.08 9.43 1.32
CA PRO A 365 -22.46 9.84 1.23
C PRO A 365 -22.86 9.88 -0.25
N ALA A 366 -23.90 9.13 -0.61
CA ALA A 366 -24.37 9.04 -1.98
C ALA A 366 -24.54 10.45 -2.54
N LYS A 367 -23.77 10.78 -3.60
CA LYS A 367 -23.74 12.13 -4.18
C LYS A 367 -25.15 12.56 -4.47
N THR A 368 -25.69 13.43 -3.63
CA THR A 368 -27.06 13.91 -3.76
C THR A 368 -27.07 14.85 -4.94
N THR A 369 -27.50 14.34 -6.10
CA THR A 369 -27.73 15.16 -7.29
C THR A 369 -28.87 16.13 -6.95
N VAL A 370 -28.49 17.31 -6.45
CA VAL A 370 -29.42 18.43 -6.31
C VAL A 370 -29.85 18.79 -7.72
N ALA A 371 -31.07 18.37 -8.08
CA ALA A 371 -31.70 18.83 -9.30
C ALA A 371 -31.87 20.34 -9.18
N VAL A 372 -31.07 21.09 -9.93
CA VAL A 372 -31.29 22.52 -10.11
C VAL A 372 -32.55 22.65 -10.94
N ALA A 373 -33.67 22.97 -10.29
CA ALA A 373 -34.88 23.37 -10.99
C ALA A 373 -34.59 24.68 -11.75
N GLY A 374 -34.82 24.65 -13.06
CA GLY A 374 -34.81 25.83 -13.94
C GLY A 374 -36.21 26.36 -14.17
#